data_AF-A7RP32-F1
#
_entry.id   AF-A7RP32-F1
#
_cell.length_a   1.000
_cell.length_b   1.000
_cell.length_c   1.000
_cell.angle_alpha   90.00
_cell.angle_beta   90.00
_cell.angle_gamma   90.00
#
_symmetry.space_group_name_H-M   'P 1'
#
loop_
_entity.id
_entity.type
_entity.pdbx_description
1 polymer ?
#
loop_
_entity_poly.entity_id
_entity_poly.type
_entity_poly.pdbx_seq_one_letter_code
_entity_poly.pdbx_strand_id
1 'polypeptide(L)'
;LTASLRELAMLLIVMAFQTAVFSSILYFIERRQPDTDFHSVPSSMWWAIITMTTVGYGDVSPKTWMGKVVGSACAICGVLVIALPVSVVASNFSIFY
;
A
#
# COMPACT_ATOMS: atom_id res chain seq x y z
N LEU A 1 4.54 -14.05 21.84
CA LEU A 1 3.38 -13.15 21.58
C LEU A 1 3.77 -11.67 21.55
N THR A 2 4.35 -11.11 22.64
CA THR A 2 4.78 -9.69 22.71
C THR A 2 5.93 -9.34 21.76
N ALA A 3 6.85 -10.27 21.50
CA ALA A 3 7.92 -10.08 20.51
C ALA A 3 7.36 -9.86 19.08
N SER A 4 6.38 -10.67 18.67
CA SER A 4 5.74 -10.58 17.34
C SER A 4 4.84 -9.36 17.18
N LEU A 5 4.28 -8.85 18.29
CA LEU A 5 3.41 -7.66 18.28
C LEU A 5 4.17 -6.40 17.86
N ARG A 6 5.43 -6.27 18.29
CA ARG A 6 6.29 -5.14 17.93
C ARG A 6 6.63 -5.15 16.43
N GLU A 7 6.94 -6.32 15.89
CA GLU A 7 7.22 -6.49 14.45
C GLU A 7 6.00 -6.17 13.59
N LEU A 8 4.81 -6.65 14.01
CA LEU A 8 3.53 -6.31 13.37
C LEU A 8 3.23 -4.81 13.43
N ALA A 9 3.48 -4.16 14.58
CA ALA A 9 3.28 -2.71 14.71
C ALA A 9 4.23 -1.91 13.80
N MET A 10 5.51 -2.29 13.73
CA MET A 10 6.48 -1.66 12.83
C MET A 10 6.05 -1.81 11.36
N LEU A 11 5.52 -2.97 10.98
CA LEU A 11 4.98 -3.20 9.65
C LEU A 11 3.83 -2.25 9.32
N LEU A 12 2.84 -2.15 10.21
CA LEU A 12 1.67 -1.30 10.00
C LEU A 12 2.06 0.17 9.83
N ILE A 13 3.07 0.64 10.57
CA ILE A 13 3.59 2.01 10.45
C ILE A 13 4.26 2.21 9.09
N VAL A 14 5.10 1.27 8.65
CA VAL A 14 5.77 1.34 7.33
C VAL A 14 4.74 1.34 6.19
N MET A 15 3.72 0.47 6.28
CA MET A 15 2.63 0.44 5.32
C MET A 15 1.85 1.76 5.29
N ALA A 16 1.50 2.31 6.45
CA ALA A 16 0.76 3.57 6.54
C ALA A 16 1.54 4.74 5.93
N PHE A 17 2.84 4.83 6.24
CA PHE A 17 3.72 5.86 5.68
C PHE A 17 3.79 5.77 4.15
N GLN A 18 4.06 4.58 3.62
CA GLN A 18 4.20 4.36 2.19
C GLN A 18 2.89 4.61 1.43
N THR A 19 1.76 4.16 2.00
CA THR A 19 0.41 4.46 1.50
C THR A 19 0.20 5.97 1.39
N ALA A 20 0.57 6.74 2.42
CA ALA A 20 0.42 8.19 2.42
C ALA A 20 1.25 8.87 1.31
N VAL A 21 2.46 8.38 1.07
CA VAL A 21 3.35 8.89 0.00
C VAL A 21 2.76 8.58 -1.38
N PHE A 22 2.42 7.33 -1.68
CA PHE A 22 1.86 6.96 -2.98
C PHE A 22 0.51 7.62 -3.25
N SER A 23 -0.37 7.69 -2.25
CA SER A 23 -1.64 8.40 -2.31
C SER A 23 -1.45 9.87 -2.69
N SER A 24 -0.51 10.56 -2.06
CA SER A 24 -0.22 11.96 -2.34
C SER A 24 0.28 12.16 -3.78
N ILE A 25 1.22 11.33 -4.23
CA ILE A 25 1.75 11.39 -5.60
C ILE A 25 0.63 11.16 -6.62
N LEU A 26 -0.19 10.12 -6.40
CA LEU A 26 -1.26 9.76 -7.32
C LEU A 26 -2.32 10.87 -7.40
N TYR A 27 -2.70 11.46 -6.26
CA TYR A 27 -3.57 12.63 -6.20
C TYR A 27 -3.03 13.79 -7.04
N PHE A 28 -1.73 14.12 -6.92
CA PHE A 28 -1.13 15.21 -7.70
C PHE A 28 -1.11 14.95 -9.21
N ILE A 29 -0.99 13.69 -9.63
CA ILE A 29 -1.01 13.28 -11.05
C ILE A 29 -2.43 13.30 -11.60
N GLU A 30 -3.38 12.74 -10.84
CA GLU A 30 -4.76 12.53 -11.29
C GLU A 30 -5.68 13.76 -11.06
N ARG A 31 -5.30 14.74 -10.24
CA ARG A 31 -6.15 15.94 -9.97
C ARG A 31 -6.50 16.78 -11.21
N ARG A 32 -5.80 16.58 -12.32
CA ARG A 32 -6.03 17.31 -13.59
C ARG A 32 -6.96 16.54 -14.55
N GLN A 33 -7.35 15.31 -14.24
CA GLN A 33 -8.28 14.52 -15.03
C GLN A 33 -9.73 14.92 -14.67
N PRO A 34 -10.58 15.27 -15.65
CA PRO A 34 -11.96 15.68 -15.39
C PRO A 34 -12.84 14.54 -14.83
N ASP A 35 -12.51 13.29 -15.14
CA ASP A 35 -13.23 12.10 -14.62
C ASP A 35 -12.44 11.40 -13.51
N THR A 36 -11.66 12.12 -12.70
CA THR A 36 -10.86 11.45 -11.65
C THR A 36 -11.70 11.06 -10.44
N ASP A 37 -11.52 9.83 -9.96
CA ASP A 37 -12.08 9.36 -8.68
C ASP A 37 -11.24 9.84 -7.47
N PHE A 38 -10.10 10.51 -7.72
CA PHE A 38 -9.16 11.01 -6.72
C PHE A 38 -9.44 12.46 -6.32
N HIS A 39 -10.53 12.70 -5.57
CA HIS A 39 -10.94 14.05 -5.17
C HIS A 39 -10.15 14.63 -3.98
N SER A 40 -9.61 13.78 -3.11
CA SER A 40 -8.85 14.22 -1.93
C SER A 40 -7.75 13.20 -1.56
N VAL A 41 -6.74 13.64 -0.81
CA VAL A 41 -5.66 12.75 -0.33
C VAL A 41 -6.20 11.61 0.55
N PRO A 42 -7.15 11.83 1.48
CA PRO A 42 -7.74 10.73 2.25
C PRO A 42 -8.52 9.73 1.39
N SER A 43 -9.24 10.18 0.37
CA SER A 43 -9.90 9.30 -0.61
C SER A 43 -8.87 8.49 -1.42
N SER A 44 -7.76 9.12 -1.79
CA SER A 44 -6.65 8.46 -2.49
C SER A 44 -5.91 7.44 -1.61
N MET A 45 -5.94 7.62 -0.27
CA MET A 45 -5.38 6.66 0.67
C MET A 45 -6.14 5.34 0.65
N TRP A 46 -7.48 5.35 0.54
CA TRP A 46 -8.27 4.13 0.40
C TRP A 46 -7.76 3.26 -0.75
N TRP A 47 -7.62 3.87 -1.93
CA TRP A 47 -7.07 3.19 -3.11
C TRP A 47 -5.64 2.67 -2.89
N ALA A 48 -4.79 3.46 -2.25
CA ALA A 48 -3.40 3.05 -1.98
C ALA A 48 -3.34 1.85 -1.01
N ILE A 49 -4.20 1.80 0.02
CA ILE A 49 -4.27 0.69 0.98
C ILE A 49 -4.70 -0.61 0.27
N ILE A 50 -5.80 -0.57 -0.51
CA ILE A 50 -6.32 -1.76 -1.20
C ILE A 50 -5.36 -2.26 -2.28
N THR A 51 -4.59 -1.36 -2.89
CA THR A 51 -3.58 -1.70 -3.90
C THR A 51 -2.33 -2.31 -3.25
N MET A 52 -1.83 -1.72 -2.16
CA MET A 52 -0.68 -2.25 -1.43
C MET A 52 -0.97 -3.62 -0.80
N THR A 53 -2.21 -3.84 -0.34
CA THR A 53 -2.66 -5.13 0.20
C THR A 53 -3.06 -6.13 -0.89
N THR A 54 -2.93 -5.77 -2.17
CA THR A 54 -3.29 -6.59 -3.33
C THR A 54 -4.77 -7.01 -3.40
N VAL A 55 -5.67 -6.33 -2.67
CA VAL A 55 -7.12 -6.55 -2.70
C VAL A 55 -7.71 -6.07 -4.02
N GLY A 56 -7.41 -4.81 -4.39
CA GLY A 56 -7.77 -4.25 -5.69
C GLY A 56 -9.26 -4.33 -6.06
N TYR A 57 -10.16 -3.75 -5.24
CA TYR A 57 -11.61 -3.74 -5.52
C TYR A 57 -11.98 -3.19 -6.90
N GLY A 58 -11.17 -2.27 -7.44
CA GLY A 58 -11.39 -1.66 -8.76
C GLY A 58 -12.47 -0.58 -8.79
N ASP A 59 -12.96 -0.16 -7.62
CA ASP A 59 -13.88 0.96 -7.42
C ASP A 59 -13.25 2.31 -7.78
N VAL A 60 -11.96 2.46 -7.48
CA VAL A 60 -11.16 3.63 -7.79
C VAL A 60 -9.94 3.17 -8.59
N SER A 61 -9.60 3.86 -9.68
CA SER A 61 -8.39 3.51 -10.44
C SER A 61 -7.80 4.72 -11.20
N PRO A 62 -6.45 4.82 -11.30
CA PRO A 62 -5.81 5.90 -12.04
C PRO A 62 -6.12 5.81 -13.53
N LYS A 63 -6.56 6.93 -14.11
CA LYS A 63 -6.95 7.01 -15.53
C LYS A 63 -5.78 7.47 -16.39
N THR A 64 -4.85 8.24 -15.84
CA THR A 64 -3.66 8.71 -16.56
C THR A 64 -2.61 7.61 -16.75
N TRP A 65 -1.82 7.73 -17.83
CA TRP A 65 -0.67 6.86 -18.06
C TRP A 65 0.34 6.90 -16.90
N MET A 66 0.66 8.10 -16.40
CA MET A 66 1.59 8.27 -15.28
C MET A 66 1.04 7.68 -13.98
N GLY A 67 -0.26 7.82 -13.72
CA GLY A 67 -0.92 7.24 -12.55
C GLY A 67 -0.86 5.72 -12.57
N LYS A 68 -1.01 5.09 -13.74
CA LYS A 68 -0.85 3.63 -13.90
C LYS A 68 0.58 3.16 -13.62
N VAL A 69 1.60 3.91 -14.07
CA VAL A 69 3.00 3.59 -13.75
C VAL A 69 3.22 3.67 -12.24
N VAL A 70 2.78 4.74 -11.59
CA VAL A 70 2.89 4.90 -10.13
C VAL A 70 2.12 3.81 -9.38
N GLY A 71 0.93 3.43 -9.87
CA GLY A 71 0.15 2.35 -9.28
C GLY A 71 0.79 0.97 -9.41
N SER A 72 1.44 0.69 -10.54
CA SER A 72 2.22 -0.54 -10.70
C SER A 72 3.41 -0.61 -9.72
N ALA A 73 4.12 0.51 -9.54
CA ALA A 73 5.19 0.61 -8.55
C ALA A 73 4.65 0.45 -7.12
N CYS A 74 3.49 1.04 -6.81
CA CYS A 74 2.82 0.90 -5.52
C CYS A 74 2.50 -0.57 -5.19
N ALA A 75 1.94 -1.31 -6.16
CA ALA A 75 1.62 -2.73 -5.99
C ALA A 75 2.88 -3.59 -5.73
N ILE A 76 3.94 -3.39 -6.53
CA ILE A 76 5.21 -4.13 -6.36
C ILE A 76 5.81 -3.83 -4.98
N CYS A 77 5.89 -2.57 -4.60
CA CYS A 77 6.44 -2.19 -3.30
C CYS A 77 5.57 -2.71 -2.14
N GLY A 78 4.23 -2.78 -2.29
CA GLY A 78 3.34 -3.37 -1.30
C GLY A 78 3.63 -4.85 -1.02
N VAL A 79 3.76 -5.64 -2.10
CA VAL A 79 4.10 -7.07 -1.98
C VAL A 79 5.45 -7.29 -1.31
N LEU A 80 6.46 -6.51 -1.67
CA LEU A 80 7.80 -6.59 -1.06
C LEU A 80 7.77 -6.30 0.44
N VAL A 81 7.00 -5.30 0.86
CA VAL A 81 6.85 -4.93 2.28
C VAL A 81 6.10 -6.00 3.05
N ILE A 82 5.07 -6.62 2.48
CA ILE A 82 4.32 -7.72 3.11
C ILE A 82 5.17 -9.00 3.23
N ALA A 83 6.09 -9.24 2.30
CA ALA A 83 6.92 -10.45 2.31
C ALA A 83 7.86 -10.53 3.53
N LEU A 84 8.42 -9.39 3.97
CA LEU A 84 9.36 -9.30 5.09
C LEU A 84 8.78 -9.81 6.44
N PRO A 85 7.65 -9.31 6.98
CA PRO A 85 7.09 -9.79 8.24
C PRO A 85 6.61 -11.23 8.15
N VAL A 86 6.09 -11.66 7.00
CA VAL A 86 5.65 -13.04 6.79
C VAL A 86 6.84 -13.98 6.94
N SER A 87 8.00 -13.62 6.38
CA SER A 87 9.25 -14.38 6.57
C SER A 87 9.74 -14.39 8.02
N VAL A 88 9.66 -13.26 8.72
CA VAL A 88 10.05 -13.15 10.14
C VAL A 88 9.13 -13.97 11.05
N VAL A 89 7.82 -13.92 10.82
CA VAL A 89 6.83 -14.71 11.55
C VAL A 89 7.05 -16.20 11.29
N ALA A 90 7.24 -16.60 10.02
CA ALA A 90 7.53 -17.98 9.65
C ALA A 90 8.81 -18.51 10.32
N SER A 91 9.89 -17.72 10.33
CA SER A 91 11.15 -18.08 10.99
C SER A 91 11.01 -18.19 12.52
N ASN A 92 10.15 -17.37 13.15
CA ASN A 92 9.87 -17.52 14.57
C ASN A 92 9.13 -18.84 14.82
N PHE A 93 8.13 -19.20 14.00
CA PHE A 93 7.42 -20.46 14.14
C PHE A 93 8.34 -21.69 13.98
N SER A 94 9.29 -21.67 13.04
CA SER A 94 10.26 -22.78 12.85
C SER A 94 11.31 -22.91 13.96
N ILE A 95 11.45 -21.90 14.83
CA ILE A 95 12.32 -21.99 16.01
C ILE A 95 11.56 -22.67 17.18
N PHE A 96 10.23 -22.54 17.21
CA PHE A 96 9.39 -23.11 18.27
C PHE A 96 8.80 -24.49 17.95
N TYR A 97 8.90 -24.96 16.71
CA TYR A 97 8.40 -26.25 16.22
C TYR A 97 9.46 -26.93 15.34
#